data_AF-A0A9Q0X0B0-F1
#
_entry.id   AF-A0A9Q0X0B0-F1
#
_cell.length_a   1.000
_cell.length_b   1.000
_cell.length_c   1.000
_cell.angle_alpha   90.00
_cell.angle_beta   90.00
_cell.angle_gamma   90.00
#
_symmetry.space_group_name_H-M   'P 1'
#
loop_
_entity.id
_entity.type
_entity.pdbx_description
1 polymer ?
#
loop_
_entity_poly.entity_id
_entity_poly.type
_entity_poly.pdbx_seq_one_letter_code
_entity_poly.pdbx_strand_id
1 'polypeptide(L)'
;MATGLLRRGAISTAKISSLTSRFIPSRLQATAAAVAEAKPVEQPTDPTKPQHLKTFQIYRWNPDNPTKPELKNYDVDLSKCGPMVLDALIKIKNEIDPTLTFRRSCREGICGSCAMNIDGCNGLACLTKIDKSGPPSMINPLPHMFVIKDLVVDMTNFYNQYKSIEPWLKRKNPPPVKGKEILQTKKDRAKLDGMYECILCACCSTSCPSYWWNPESYLGPAALLHAN
;
A
#
# COMPACT_ATOMS: atom_id res chain seq x y z
N MET A 1 -9.17 -60.23 -33.94
CA MET A 1 -10.59 -60.45 -34.34
C MET A 1 -11.41 -59.50 -33.48
N ALA A 2 -11.80 -58.32 -33.99
CA ALA A 2 -13.12 -58.02 -34.58
C ALA A 2 -14.25 -58.27 -33.54
N THR A 3 -15.11 -57.33 -33.11
CA THR A 3 -15.91 -56.26 -33.76
C THR A 3 -16.47 -55.37 -32.61
N GLY A 4 -16.61 -54.04 -32.64
CA GLY A 4 -17.30 -53.17 -33.60
C GLY A 4 -18.79 -53.01 -33.25
N LEU A 5 -19.24 -51.85 -32.72
CA LEU A 5 -20.45 -51.10 -33.15
C LEU A 5 -20.76 -49.85 -32.29
N LEU A 6 -20.69 -48.70 -32.97
CA LEU A 6 -21.13 -47.37 -32.56
C LEU A 6 -22.66 -47.24 -32.64
N ARG A 7 -23.30 -46.55 -31.68
CA ARG A 7 -24.69 -46.09 -31.79
C ARG A 7 -24.75 -44.58 -32.06
N ARG A 8 -25.32 -44.23 -33.21
CA ARG A 8 -25.66 -42.87 -33.65
C ARG A 8 -26.93 -42.38 -32.95
N GLY A 9 -26.92 -41.16 -32.41
CA GLY A 9 -28.10 -40.42 -31.97
C GLY A 9 -28.36 -39.24 -32.92
N ALA A 10 -29.60 -39.14 -33.41
CA ALA A 10 -30.00 -38.25 -34.50
C ALA A 10 -30.14 -36.77 -34.08
N ILE A 11 -29.80 -35.88 -35.01
CA ILE A 11 -29.99 -34.43 -34.92
C ILE A 11 -31.43 -34.12 -35.37
N SER A 12 -32.25 -33.57 -34.47
CA SER A 12 -33.58 -33.03 -34.78
C SER A 12 -33.47 -31.54 -35.08
N THR A 13 -33.94 -31.15 -36.27
CA THR A 13 -34.02 -29.75 -36.72
C THR A 13 -35.42 -29.22 -36.43
N ALA A 14 -35.53 -28.26 -35.50
CA ALA A 14 -36.77 -27.51 -35.28
C ALA A 14 -36.61 -26.08 -35.87
N LYS A 15 -37.42 -25.77 -36.88
CA LYS A 15 -37.64 -24.42 -37.40
C LYS A 15 -38.46 -23.62 -36.38
N ILE A 16 -38.00 -22.42 -36.02
CA ILE A 16 -38.84 -21.42 -35.34
C ILE A 16 -38.75 -20.09 -36.09
N SER A 17 -39.95 -19.60 -36.38
CA SER A 17 -40.37 -18.39 -37.09
C SER A 17 -39.65 -17.09 -36.69
N SER A 18 -39.31 -16.27 -37.69
CA SER A 18 -38.80 -14.91 -37.53
C SER A 18 -39.91 -13.99 -36.98
N LEU A 19 -39.81 -13.58 -35.72
CA LEU A 19 -40.53 -12.40 -35.22
C LEU A 19 -39.68 -11.16 -35.52
N THR A 20 -40.19 -10.31 -36.41
CA THR A 20 -39.68 -8.95 -36.62
C THR A 20 -40.02 -8.09 -35.41
N SER A 21 -39.05 -7.90 -34.51
CA SER A 21 -39.13 -6.89 -33.46
C SER A 21 -38.97 -5.50 -34.07
N ARG A 22 -39.98 -4.65 -33.88
CA ARG A 22 -39.92 -3.23 -34.24
C ARG A 22 -38.92 -2.55 -33.30
N PHE A 23 -37.78 -2.10 -33.85
CA PHE A 23 -36.84 -1.24 -33.15
C PHE A 23 -37.51 0.12 -32.86
N ILE A 24 -37.77 0.39 -31.59
CA ILE A 24 -38.08 1.74 -31.08
C ILE A 24 -36.72 2.38 -30.78
N PRO A 25 -36.37 3.53 -31.37
CA PRO A 25 -35.15 4.23 -31.00
C PRO A 25 -35.37 4.87 -29.63
N SER A 26 -34.87 4.23 -28.58
CA SER A 26 -34.70 4.89 -27.28
C SER A 26 -33.64 5.97 -27.46
N ARG A 27 -34.08 7.23 -27.38
CA ARG A 27 -33.21 8.41 -27.40
C ARG A 27 -32.40 8.41 -26.09
N LEU A 28 -31.26 7.74 -26.09
CA LEU A 28 -30.24 7.90 -25.06
C LEU A 28 -29.65 9.30 -25.22
N GLN A 29 -30.19 10.26 -24.48
CA GLN A 29 -29.48 11.50 -24.17
C GLN A 29 -28.30 11.14 -23.27
N ALA A 30 -27.16 10.87 -23.90
CA ALA A 30 -25.87 10.95 -23.24
C ALA A 30 -25.62 12.43 -22.93
N THR A 31 -25.92 12.86 -21.71
CA THR A 31 -25.35 14.11 -21.20
C THR A 31 -23.85 13.88 -21.07
N ALA A 32 -23.08 14.37 -22.04
CA ALA A 32 -21.66 14.57 -21.89
C ALA A 32 -21.45 15.61 -20.78
N ALA A 33 -21.33 15.14 -19.54
CA ALA A 33 -20.77 15.94 -18.48
C ALA A 33 -19.30 16.15 -18.83
N ALA A 34 -18.97 17.32 -19.36
CA ALA A 34 -17.59 17.75 -19.50
C ALA A 34 -16.94 17.70 -18.12
N VAL A 35 -15.99 16.78 -17.94
CA VAL A 35 -15.09 16.81 -16.79
C VAL A 35 -14.27 18.09 -16.98
N ALA A 36 -14.62 19.14 -16.24
CA ALA A 36 -13.81 20.34 -16.20
C ALA A 36 -12.46 19.95 -15.55
N GLU A 37 -11.40 19.93 -16.34
CA GLU A 37 -10.04 19.92 -15.82
C GLU A 37 -9.87 21.16 -14.94
N ALA A 38 -9.73 20.95 -13.63
CA ALA A 38 -9.35 22.00 -12.72
C ALA A 38 -7.93 22.45 -13.08
N LYS A 39 -7.80 23.65 -13.66
CA LYS A 39 -6.50 24.29 -13.85
C LYS A 39 -5.82 24.44 -12.48
N PRO A 40 -4.52 24.12 -12.36
CA PRO A 40 -3.76 24.44 -11.16
C PRO A 40 -3.85 25.95 -10.92
N VAL A 41 -4.24 26.34 -9.71
CA VAL A 41 -4.10 27.73 -9.27
C VAL A 41 -2.62 27.94 -8.99
N GLU A 42 -1.90 28.52 -9.95
CA GLU A 42 -0.54 29.01 -9.72
C GLU A 42 -0.61 30.15 -8.71
N GLN A 43 -0.06 29.92 -7.52
CA GLN A 43 0.16 30.99 -6.57
C GLN A 43 1.31 31.87 -7.05
N PRO A 44 1.21 33.22 -6.98
CA PRO A 44 2.29 34.11 -7.35
C PRO A 44 3.51 33.80 -6.50
N THR A 45 4.58 33.33 -7.13
CA THR A 45 5.86 33.14 -6.44
C THR A 45 6.56 34.49 -6.39
N ASP A 46 6.52 35.12 -5.22
CA ASP A 46 7.32 36.32 -4.94
C ASP A 46 8.82 35.94 -4.99
N PRO A 47 9.60 36.46 -5.97
CA PRO A 47 11.01 36.10 -6.14
C PRO A 47 11.92 36.68 -5.04
N THR A 48 11.38 37.46 -4.10
CA THR A 48 12.18 38.12 -3.05
C THR A 48 12.24 37.37 -1.71
N LYS A 49 11.47 36.29 -1.52
CA LYS A 49 11.59 35.45 -0.30
C LYS A 49 12.76 34.46 -0.42
N PRO A 50 13.65 34.38 0.60
CA PRO A 50 14.71 33.39 0.60
C PRO A 50 14.10 31.98 0.57
N GLN A 51 14.41 31.22 -0.48
CA GLN A 51 13.92 29.87 -0.66
C GLN A 51 14.62 28.95 0.34
N HIS A 52 13.84 28.34 1.22
CA HIS A 52 14.37 27.37 2.19
C HIS A 52 14.37 26.00 1.53
N LEU A 53 15.26 25.81 0.55
CA LEU A 53 15.36 24.56 -0.21
C LEU A 53 15.93 23.44 0.67
N LYS A 54 15.31 22.27 0.57
CA LYS A 54 15.80 21.02 1.14
C LYS A 54 15.90 19.98 0.04
N THR A 55 17.07 19.35 -0.08
CA THR A 55 17.29 18.24 -1.01
C THR A 55 16.84 16.92 -0.39
N PHE A 56 16.10 16.14 -1.16
CA PHE A 56 15.74 14.75 -0.86
C PHE A 56 16.40 13.83 -1.88
N GLN A 57 17.13 12.82 -1.41
CA GLN A 57 17.75 11.79 -2.25
C GLN A 57 16.87 10.54 -2.20
N ILE A 58 16.13 10.28 -3.26
CA ILE A 58 15.08 9.25 -3.26
C ILE A 58 15.51 8.08 -4.14
N TYR A 59 15.41 6.86 -3.60
CA TYR A 59 15.57 5.62 -4.35
C TYR A 59 14.56 5.54 -5.50
N ARG A 60 15.05 5.34 -6.72
CA ARG A 60 14.26 5.17 -7.94
C ARG A 60 14.57 3.83 -8.59
N TRP A 61 13.51 3.13 -8.97
CA TRP A 61 13.60 1.92 -9.80
C TRP A 61 12.27 1.65 -10.48
N ASN A 62 12.30 1.28 -11.76
CA ASN A 62 11.12 1.02 -12.56
C ASN A 62 11.18 -0.37 -13.22
N PRO A 63 10.22 -1.27 -12.99
CA PRO A 63 10.21 -2.58 -13.65
C PRO A 63 10.06 -2.49 -15.18
N ASP A 64 9.40 -1.44 -15.69
CA ASP A 64 9.17 -1.27 -17.13
C ASP A 64 10.44 -0.89 -17.91
N ASN A 65 11.44 -0.36 -17.21
CA ASN A 65 12.75 -0.03 -17.76
C ASN A 65 13.83 -0.44 -16.74
N PRO A 66 14.26 -1.72 -16.76
CA PRO A 66 15.04 -2.33 -15.68
C PRO A 66 16.51 -1.90 -15.73
N THR A 67 16.76 -0.60 -15.59
CA THR A 67 18.09 -0.08 -15.28
C THR A 67 18.44 -0.35 -13.82
N LYS A 68 19.71 -0.17 -13.48
CA LYS A 68 20.13 -0.23 -12.07
C LYS A 68 19.34 0.80 -11.25
N PRO A 69 18.95 0.46 -10.00
CA PRO A 69 18.39 1.45 -9.10
C PRO A 69 19.35 2.62 -8.91
N GLU A 70 18.80 3.82 -8.74
CA GLU A 70 19.57 5.04 -8.55
C GLU A 70 18.98 5.91 -7.44
N LEU A 71 19.81 6.78 -6.88
CA LEU A 71 19.34 7.87 -6.01
C LEU A 71 19.16 9.11 -6.87
N LYS A 72 17.94 9.65 -6.89
CA LYS A 72 17.61 10.88 -7.59
C LYS A 72 17.38 12.01 -6.60
N ASN A 73 17.99 13.16 -6.86
CA ASN A 73 17.86 14.35 -6.02
C ASN A 73 16.62 15.16 -6.41
N TYR A 74 15.93 15.67 -5.40
CA TYR A 74 14.79 16.59 -5.53
C TYR A 74 14.94 17.74 -4.55
N ASP A 75 14.98 18.97 -5.06
CA ASP A 75 14.99 20.16 -4.22
C ASP A 75 13.56 20.63 -3.99
N VAL A 76 13.18 20.75 -2.72
CA VAL A 76 11.84 21.14 -2.30
C VAL A 76 11.91 22.43 -1.47
N ASP A 77 11.16 23.44 -1.88
CA ASP A 77 10.98 24.67 -1.10
C ASP A 77 10.12 24.38 0.14
N LEU A 78 10.75 24.34 1.31
CA LEU A 78 10.10 24.06 2.59
C LEU A 78 9.14 25.16 3.04
N SER A 79 9.19 26.36 2.45
CA SER A 79 8.21 27.42 2.73
C SER A 79 6.83 27.12 2.12
N LYS A 80 6.77 26.21 1.14
CA LYS A 80 5.58 25.77 0.40
C LYS A 80 5.32 24.27 0.55
N CYS A 81 5.84 23.66 1.60
CA CYS A 81 5.71 22.24 1.89
C CYS A 81 5.22 22.04 3.33
N GLY A 82 4.41 21.01 3.54
CA GLY A 82 4.06 20.56 4.89
C GLY A 82 5.31 20.06 5.65
N PRO A 83 5.22 19.91 6.99
CA PRO A 83 6.37 19.64 7.83
C PRO A 83 6.86 18.20 7.78
N MET A 84 6.09 17.27 7.21
CA MET A 84 6.39 15.83 7.24
C MET A 84 7.02 15.37 5.93
N VAL A 85 7.82 14.30 5.99
CA VAL A 85 8.44 13.69 4.80
C VAL A 85 7.40 13.28 3.77
N LEU A 86 6.22 12.79 4.21
CA LEU A 86 5.12 12.47 3.30
C LEU A 86 4.63 13.70 2.50
N ASP A 87 4.63 14.89 3.10
CA ASP A 87 4.23 16.12 2.41
C ASP A 87 5.21 16.44 1.29
N ALA A 88 6.52 16.28 1.54
CA ALA A 88 7.56 16.44 0.52
C ALA A 88 7.41 15.41 -0.61
N LEU A 89 7.17 14.13 -0.30
CA LEU A 89 6.95 13.09 -1.31
C LEU A 89 5.73 13.38 -2.20
N ILE A 90 4.63 13.85 -1.60
CA ILE A 90 3.43 14.25 -2.34
C ILE A 90 3.70 15.46 -3.21
N LYS A 91 4.41 16.47 -2.69
CA LYS A 91 4.79 17.66 -3.45
C LYS A 91 5.68 17.32 -4.64
N ILE A 92 6.71 16.50 -4.44
CA ILE A 92 7.58 16.00 -5.51
C ILE A 92 6.73 15.29 -6.57
N LYS A 93 5.85 14.38 -6.17
CA LYS A 93 5.00 13.66 -7.13
C LYS A 93 4.06 14.59 -7.91
N ASN A 94 3.44 15.55 -7.24
CA ASN A 94 2.41 16.38 -7.88
C ASN A 94 3.01 17.48 -8.76
N GLU A 95 4.17 18.03 -8.40
CA GLU A 95 4.70 19.27 -8.99
C GLU A 95 6.02 19.08 -9.73
N ILE A 96 6.79 18.02 -9.44
CA ILE A 96 8.16 17.85 -9.97
C ILE A 96 8.29 16.59 -10.83
N ASP A 97 7.87 15.43 -10.31
CA ASP A 97 8.03 14.14 -10.97
C ASP A 97 6.84 13.20 -10.68
N PRO A 98 5.80 13.23 -11.54
CA PRO A 98 4.62 12.38 -11.41
C PRO A 98 4.89 10.88 -11.45
N THR A 99 6.08 10.44 -11.88
CA THR A 99 6.44 9.02 -11.97
C THR A 99 6.83 8.44 -10.60
N LEU A 100 7.17 9.28 -9.62
CA LEU A 100 7.53 8.84 -8.26
C LEU A 100 6.39 8.03 -7.64
N THR A 101 6.70 6.82 -7.18
CA THR A 101 5.72 5.87 -6.65
C THR A 101 5.99 5.52 -5.18
N PHE A 102 4.97 5.63 -4.33
CA PHE A 102 5.02 5.28 -2.91
C PHE A 102 3.62 4.97 -2.37
N ARG A 103 3.52 4.23 -1.26
CA ARG A 103 2.26 3.93 -0.59
C ARG A 103 1.94 4.98 0.48
N ARG A 104 0.68 5.41 0.56
CA ARG A 104 0.16 6.33 1.60
C ARG A 104 -1.36 6.19 1.75
N SER A 105 -1.89 6.51 2.93
CA SER A 105 -3.34 6.63 3.15
C SER A 105 -3.68 7.69 4.20
N CYS A 106 -3.64 7.33 5.49
CA CYS A 106 -4.25 8.09 6.60
C CYS A 106 -3.68 9.52 6.78
N ARG A 107 -2.35 9.64 6.93
CA ARG A 107 -1.57 10.86 7.29
C ARG A 107 -1.42 11.13 8.80
N GLU A 108 -1.99 10.31 9.67
CA GLU A 108 -1.88 10.42 11.13
C GLU A 108 -1.21 9.20 11.78
N GLY A 109 -0.54 8.37 10.98
CA GLY A 109 0.30 7.27 11.48
C GLY A 109 -0.42 6.00 11.91
N ILE A 110 -1.70 5.82 11.54
CA ILE A 110 -2.49 4.66 11.98
C ILE A 110 -2.55 3.50 10.98
N CYS A 111 -2.45 3.76 9.67
CA CYS A 111 -2.64 2.72 8.65
C CYS A 111 -1.38 1.88 8.34
N GLY A 112 -0.19 2.32 8.79
CA GLY A 112 1.09 1.67 8.48
C GLY A 112 1.59 1.74 7.04
N SER A 113 0.81 2.25 6.07
CA SER A 113 1.12 2.11 4.64
C SER A 113 2.35 2.89 4.14
N CYS A 114 2.73 3.98 4.81
CA CYS A 114 3.85 4.85 4.39
C CYS A 114 5.17 4.53 5.12
N ALA A 115 5.32 3.27 5.52
CA ALA A 115 6.56 2.77 6.09
C ALA A 115 7.67 2.75 5.03
N MET A 116 8.81 3.34 5.37
CA MET A 116 10.01 3.39 4.53
C MET A 116 11.24 3.68 5.38
N ASN A 117 12.43 3.63 4.79
CA ASN A 117 13.67 4.03 5.46
C ASN A 117 13.96 5.50 5.16
N ILE A 118 14.09 6.31 6.21
CA ILE A 118 14.30 7.75 6.16
C ILE A 118 15.56 8.03 6.97
N ASP A 119 16.61 8.55 6.31
CA ASP A 119 17.89 8.87 6.93
C ASP A 119 18.49 7.69 7.72
N GLY A 120 18.37 6.48 7.15
CA GLY A 120 18.87 5.24 7.73
C GLY A 120 17.93 4.56 8.73
N CYS A 121 16.86 5.24 9.15
CA CYS A 121 15.91 4.73 10.14
C CYS A 121 14.56 4.36 9.51
N ASN A 122 14.01 3.19 9.86
CA ASN A 122 12.66 2.83 9.42
C ASN A 122 11.61 3.63 10.20
N GLY A 123 10.69 4.27 9.48
CA GLY A 123 9.66 5.11 10.07
C GLY A 123 8.46 5.31 9.17
N LEU A 124 7.45 6.00 9.67
CA LEU A 124 6.27 6.38 8.90
C LEU A 124 6.50 7.78 8.33
N ALA A 125 6.54 7.91 7.00
CA ALA A 125 6.78 9.21 6.35
C ALA A 125 5.79 10.31 6.78
N CYS A 126 4.55 9.93 7.16
CA CYS A 126 3.55 10.88 7.66
C CYS A 126 3.80 11.41 9.08
N LEU A 127 4.64 10.74 9.87
CA LEU A 127 5.00 11.17 11.22
C LEU A 127 6.46 11.63 11.33
N THR A 128 7.29 11.36 10.33
CA THR A 128 8.67 11.82 10.29
C THR A 128 8.72 13.27 9.85
N LYS A 129 9.15 14.16 10.76
CA LYS A 129 9.37 15.58 10.46
C LYS A 129 10.58 15.74 9.54
N ILE A 130 10.50 16.68 8.62
CA ILE A 130 11.63 17.08 7.77
C ILE A 130 12.66 17.81 8.64
N ASP A 131 13.90 17.34 8.63
CA ASP A 131 15.02 18.12 9.15
C ASP A 131 15.32 19.28 8.19
N LYS A 132 15.02 20.50 8.62
CA LYS A 132 15.14 21.71 7.80
C LYS A 132 16.59 22.16 7.60
N SER A 133 17.49 21.80 8.52
CA SER A 133 18.86 22.34 8.59
C SER A 133 19.95 21.30 8.31
N GLY A 134 19.60 20.01 8.36
CA GLY A 134 20.55 18.93 8.12
C GLY A 134 20.90 18.69 6.64
N PRO A 135 21.79 17.71 6.39
CA PRO A 135 22.20 17.29 5.05
C PRO A 135 21.00 16.78 4.22
N PRO A 136 21.16 16.53 2.90
CA PRO A 136 20.10 15.96 2.08
C PRO A 136 19.47 14.72 2.74
N SER A 137 18.14 14.68 2.81
CA SER A 137 17.44 13.56 3.45
C SER A 137 17.34 12.39 2.47
N MET A 138 17.83 11.22 2.86
CA MET A 138 17.84 10.02 2.03
C MET A 138 16.59 9.18 2.32
N ILE A 139 15.83 8.87 1.27
CA ILE A 139 14.59 8.10 1.34
C ILE A 139 14.76 6.82 0.52
N ASN A 140 14.73 5.69 1.22
CA ASN A 140 14.85 4.35 0.64
C ASN A 140 13.58 3.53 0.92
N PRO A 141 13.27 2.51 0.10
CA PRO A 141 12.26 1.51 0.45
C PRO A 141 12.61 0.81 1.78
N LEU A 142 11.66 0.06 2.34
CA LEU A 142 11.94 -0.75 3.51
C LEU A 142 13.10 -1.75 3.21
N PRO A 143 14.10 -1.87 4.09
CA PRO A 143 15.28 -2.70 3.83
C PRO A 143 14.96 -4.18 3.66
N HIS A 144 15.77 -4.86 2.84
CA HIS A 144 15.70 -6.32 2.63
C HIS A 144 14.32 -6.84 2.19
N MET A 145 13.56 -6.02 1.47
CA MET A 145 12.34 -6.43 0.78
C MET A 145 12.53 -6.30 -0.73
N PHE A 146 11.84 -7.13 -1.51
CA PHE A 146 11.82 -6.98 -2.97
C PHE A 146 11.08 -5.69 -3.35
N VAL A 147 11.70 -4.86 -4.17
CA VAL A 147 11.10 -3.61 -4.62
C VAL A 147 10.22 -3.87 -5.85
N ILE A 148 8.97 -3.41 -5.79
CA ILE A 148 8.03 -3.45 -6.91
C ILE A 148 8.23 -2.23 -7.83
N LYS A 149 8.38 -1.03 -7.24
CA LYS A 149 8.68 0.22 -7.95
C LYS A 149 9.03 1.32 -6.95
N ASP A 150 10.11 2.06 -7.17
CA ASP A 150 10.55 3.16 -6.31
C ASP A 150 10.51 2.77 -4.81
N LEU A 151 9.65 3.41 -4.01
CA LEU A 151 9.53 3.19 -2.57
C LEU A 151 8.50 2.11 -2.20
N VAL A 152 7.95 1.40 -3.19
CA VAL A 152 6.95 0.36 -3.00
C VAL A 152 7.62 -1.01 -2.99
N VAL A 153 7.49 -1.71 -1.86
CA VAL A 153 8.01 -3.07 -1.66
C VAL A 153 6.93 -4.13 -1.74
N ASP A 154 7.34 -5.37 -2.00
CA ASP A 154 6.50 -6.55 -1.90
C ASP A 154 6.33 -6.97 -0.43
N MET A 155 5.09 -6.95 0.05
CA MET A 155 4.72 -7.29 1.43
C MET A 155 4.20 -8.72 1.57
N THR A 156 4.24 -9.53 0.50
CA THR A 156 3.62 -10.86 0.44
C THR A 156 4.16 -11.78 1.54
N ASN A 157 5.48 -11.88 1.72
CA ASN A 157 6.05 -12.72 2.78
C ASN A 157 5.59 -12.28 4.19
N PHE A 158 5.65 -10.97 4.46
CA PHE A 158 5.22 -10.40 5.74
C PHE A 158 3.77 -10.76 6.08
N TYR A 159 2.85 -10.64 5.11
CA TYR A 159 1.46 -11.02 5.31
C TYR A 159 1.23 -12.52 5.39
N ASN A 160 2.01 -13.33 4.65
CA ASN A 160 1.93 -14.79 4.73
C ASN A 160 2.35 -15.30 6.11
N GLN A 161 3.40 -14.73 6.71
CA GLN A 161 3.82 -15.06 8.08
C GLN A 161 2.80 -14.59 9.13
N TYR A 162 2.22 -13.40 8.96
CA TYR A 162 1.11 -12.97 9.81
C TYR A 162 -0.10 -13.91 9.69
N LYS A 163 -0.39 -14.42 8.49
CA LYS A 163 -1.45 -15.40 8.30
C LYS A 163 -1.13 -16.75 8.95
N SER A 164 0.13 -17.19 8.95
CA SER A 164 0.52 -18.52 9.46
C SER A 164 0.36 -18.66 10.98
N ILE A 165 0.36 -17.56 11.73
CA ILE A 165 0.10 -17.57 13.18
C ILE A 165 -1.40 -17.66 13.51
N GLU A 166 -2.26 -17.64 12.49
CA GLU A 166 -3.72 -17.75 12.62
C GLU A 166 -4.31 -16.72 13.62
N PRO A 167 -4.23 -15.40 13.32
CA PRO A 167 -4.45 -14.31 14.27
C PRO A 167 -5.95 -14.02 14.48
N TRP A 168 -6.70 -15.03 14.93
CA TRP A 168 -8.10 -14.94 15.28
C TRP A 168 -8.38 -15.69 16.60
N LEU A 169 -9.47 -15.34 17.26
CA LEU A 169 -9.84 -15.95 18.54
C LEU A 169 -10.15 -17.44 18.36
N LYS A 170 -9.32 -18.31 18.94
CA LYS A 170 -9.55 -19.76 18.98
C LYS A 170 -10.13 -20.17 20.33
N ARG A 171 -11.18 -20.99 20.32
CA ARG A 171 -11.85 -21.48 21.53
C ARG A 171 -12.04 -22.99 21.46
N LYS A 172 -11.77 -23.66 22.59
CA LYS A 172 -12.07 -25.09 22.76
C LYS A 172 -13.56 -25.35 22.98
N ASN A 173 -14.23 -24.44 23.68
CA ASN A 173 -15.64 -24.57 24.07
C ASN A 173 -16.51 -23.46 23.45
N PRO A 174 -17.77 -23.73 23.11
CA PRO A 174 -18.70 -22.73 22.61
C PRO A 174 -18.97 -21.61 23.64
N PRO A 175 -19.47 -20.45 23.21
CA PRO A 175 -19.98 -19.41 24.11
C PRO A 175 -20.98 -20.00 25.12
N PRO A 176 -20.91 -19.64 26.42
CA PRO A 176 -21.88 -20.11 27.41
C PRO A 176 -23.32 -19.74 27.04
N VAL A 177 -23.51 -18.57 26.43
CA VAL A 177 -24.79 -18.10 25.91
C VAL A 177 -24.60 -17.62 24.48
N LYS A 178 -25.41 -18.14 23.56
CA LYS A 178 -25.37 -17.76 22.14
C LYS A 178 -25.79 -16.29 21.97
N GLY A 179 -25.03 -15.52 21.22
CA GLY A 179 -25.32 -14.11 20.92
C GLY A 179 -25.02 -13.14 22.06
N LYS A 180 -24.35 -13.58 23.14
CA LYS A 180 -23.87 -12.71 24.22
C LYS A 180 -22.35 -12.52 24.15
N GLU A 181 -21.88 -11.41 24.71
CA GLU A 181 -20.46 -11.16 24.88
C GLU A 181 -19.78 -12.20 25.78
N ILE A 182 -18.45 -12.29 25.67
CA ILE A 182 -17.62 -13.08 26.57
C ILE A 182 -17.03 -12.15 27.61
N LEU A 183 -17.34 -12.42 28.88
CA LEU A 183 -16.86 -11.59 29.97
C LEU A 183 -15.34 -11.70 30.07
N GLN A 184 -14.67 -10.55 30.04
CA GLN A 184 -13.24 -10.40 30.27
C GLN A 184 -13.02 -9.36 31.37
N THR A 185 -12.17 -9.65 32.35
CA THR A 185 -11.86 -8.69 33.41
C THR A 185 -10.99 -7.54 32.85
N LYS A 186 -11.05 -6.35 33.46
CA LYS A 186 -10.16 -5.24 33.08
C LYS A 186 -8.68 -5.63 33.18
N LYS A 187 -8.33 -6.43 34.20
CA LYS A 187 -6.96 -6.94 34.40
C LYS A 187 -6.51 -7.86 33.26
N ASP A 188 -7.40 -8.70 32.74
CA ASP A 188 -7.07 -9.57 31.60
C ASP A 188 -7.03 -8.80 30.28
N ARG A 189 -7.93 -7.83 30.08
CA ARG A 189 -7.89 -6.96 28.89
C ARG A 189 -6.60 -6.15 28.83
N ALA A 190 -6.13 -5.63 29.96
CA ALA A 190 -4.91 -4.84 30.05
C ALA A 190 -3.65 -5.63 29.63
N LYS A 191 -3.68 -6.96 29.69
CA LYS A 191 -2.57 -7.80 29.19
C LYS A 191 -2.35 -7.65 27.69
N LEU A 192 -3.34 -7.17 26.93
CA LEU A 192 -3.22 -6.96 25.48
C LEU A 192 -2.59 -5.62 25.13
N ASP A 193 -2.52 -4.68 26.07
CA ASP A 193 -1.99 -3.34 25.84
C ASP A 193 -0.50 -3.40 25.50
N GLY A 194 -0.08 -2.64 24.49
CA GLY A 194 1.24 -2.70 23.87
C GLY A 194 1.39 -3.73 22.75
N MET A 195 0.36 -4.57 22.50
CA MET A 195 0.38 -5.59 21.45
C MET A 195 -0.67 -5.34 20.35
N TYR A 196 -1.93 -5.07 20.72
CA TYR A 196 -3.00 -4.89 19.73
C TYR A 196 -2.88 -3.58 18.93
N GLU A 197 -2.06 -2.64 19.40
CA GLU A 197 -1.78 -1.34 18.78
C GLU A 197 -0.87 -1.47 17.55
N CYS A 198 -0.30 -2.64 17.28
CA CYS A 198 0.49 -2.89 16.08
C CYS A 198 -0.33 -2.64 14.81
N ILE A 199 0.16 -1.73 13.96
CA ILE A 199 -0.49 -1.31 12.70
C ILE A 199 0.03 -2.07 11.47
N LEU A 200 0.79 -3.15 11.68
CA LEU A 200 1.35 -3.99 10.60
C LEU A 200 2.15 -3.21 9.53
N CYS A 201 2.93 -2.21 9.95
CA CYS A 201 3.75 -1.37 9.06
C CYS A 201 5.06 -2.02 8.59
N ALA A 202 5.43 -3.19 9.14
CA ALA A 202 6.67 -3.92 8.92
C ALA A 202 7.99 -3.23 9.33
N CYS A 203 8.00 -1.97 9.79
CA CYS A 203 9.23 -1.26 10.21
C CYS A 203 10.10 -2.08 11.17
N CYS A 204 9.50 -2.75 12.17
CA CYS A 204 10.23 -3.57 13.12
C CYS A 204 10.92 -4.77 12.47
N SER A 205 10.25 -5.43 11.52
CA SER A 205 10.78 -6.62 10.84
C SER A 205 11.89 -6.24 9.88
N THR A 206 11.71 -5.14 9.15
CA THR A 206 12.71 -4.64 8.20
C THR A 206 13.81 -3.82 8.87
N SER A 207 13.78 -3.62 10.19
CA SER A 207 14.91 -3.14 10.99
C SER A 207 15.73 -4.28 11.60
N CYS A 208 15.26 -5.52 11.51
CA CYS A 208 15.85 -6.66 12.20
C CYS A 208 16.79 -7.44 11.27
N PRO A 209 18.12 -7.46 11.52
CA PRO A 209 19.04 -8.21 10.67
C PRO A 209 18.76 -9.73 10.64
N SER A 210 18.23 -10.32 11.72
CA SER A 210 17.84 -11.73 11.70
C SER A 210 16.75 -12.02 10.66
N TYR A 211 15.82 -11.07 10.49
CA TYR A 211 14.78 -11.15 9.46
C TYR A 211 15.33 -10.91 8.06
N TRP A 212 16.34 -10.04 7.91
CA TRP A 212 17.02 -9.81 6.63
C TRP A 212 17.71 -11.05 6.10
N TRP A 213 18.37 -11.80 6.99
CA TRP A 213 19.14 -12.98 6.60
C TRP A 213 18.28 -14.24 6.44
N ASN A 214 17.20 -14.37 7.20
CA ASN A 214 16.39 -15.59 7.23
C ASN A 214 14.88 -15.30 7.17
N PRO A 215 14.39 -14.53 6.16
CA PRO A 215 12.99 -14.10 6.12
C PRO A 215 12.00 -15.25 5.89
N GLU A 216 12.46 -16.40 5.39
CA GLU A 216 11.62 -17.59 5.15
C GLU A 216 11.39 -18.40 6.44
N SER A 217 12.38 -18.43 7.34
CA SER A 217 12.37 -19.29 8.54
C SER A 217 12.06 -18.50 9.82
N TYR A 218 12.51 -17.25 9.91
CA TYR A 218 12.26 -16.39 11.05
C TYR A 218 11.02 -15.53 10.79
N LEU A 219 9.96 -15.73 11.59
CA LEU A 219 8.67 -15.04 11.46
C LEU A 219 8.76 -13.50 11.61
N GLY A 220 9.82 -13.00 12.21
CA GLY A 220 9.99 -11.57 12.46
C GLY A 220 9.20 -11.07 13.69
N PRO A 221 9.59 -9.88 14.20
CA PRO A 221 9.02 -9.33 15.43
C PRO A 221 7.51 -9.05 15.33
N ALA A 222 6.99 -8.65 14.16
CA ALA A 222 5.56 -8.34 14.03
C ALA A 222 4.68 -9.58 14.18
N ALA A 223 5.00 -10.67 13.45
CA ALA A 223 4.23 -11.91 13.57
C ALA A 223 4.39 -12.51 14.96
N LEU A 224 5.59 -12.47 15.56
CA LEU A 224 5.81 -12.98 16.92
C LEU A 224 5.04 -12.19 17.98
N LEU A 225 4.89 -10.87 17.84
CA LEU A 225 4.06 -10.04 18.73
C LEU A 225 2.58 -10.48 18.69
N HIS A 226 2.10 -10.89 17.52
CA HIS A 226 0.71 -11.29 17.33
C HIS A 226 0.42 -12.76 17.65
N ALA A 227 1.44 -13.59 17.93
CA ALA A 227 1.31 -15.03 18.13
C ALA A 227 0.83 -15.46 19.53
N ASN A 228 0.01 -14.63 20.20
CA ASN A 228 -0.49 -14.87 21.56
C ASN A 228 -1.78 -15.69 21.64
#